data_AF-A0AAV2PBL6-F1
#
_entry.id   AF-A0AAV2PBL6-F1
#
_cell.length_a   1.000
_cell.length_b   1.000
_cell.length_c   1.000
_cell.angle_alpha   90.00
_cell.angle_beta   90.00
_cell.angle_gamma   90.00
#
_symmetry.space_group_name_H-M   'P 1'
#
loop_
_entity.id
_entity.type
_entity.pdbx_description
1 polymer ?
#
loop_
_entity_poly.entity_id
_entity_poly.type
_entity_poly.pdbx_seq_one_letter_code
_entity_poly.pdbx_strand_id
1 'polypeptide(L)'
;MYLRQCTENCSGIFGIERRDIIETNCHRLCHCAKDSWKIGNSGMMNNQEEVDLYRDTYVRYLGYANEVGEAFRSLVPKSIVWFSYALSSGYVLADTVHKGVKVYQADATSQRTKNVLLSTSDTLIWQTFASIIVPGFTINRICAAVQFAQRKSTRTAFKKPWISTLIGLVSIPFIIHPIDHAVEGAMDVTYRKWTGYHPKAPLCGIKHE
;
A
#
# COMPACT_ATOMS: atom_id res chain seq x y z
N MET A 1 -18.61 -35.37 -23.52
CA MET A 1 -17.72 -34.57 -24.40
C MET A 1 -16.52 -33.97 -23.65
N TYR A 2 -16.68 -33.43 -22.44
CA TYR A 2 -15.55 -32.93 -21.62
C TYR A 2 -14.50 -34.00 -21.22
N LEU A 3 -14.90 -35.27 -21.10
CA LEU A 3 -14.00 -36.38 -20.76
C LEU A 3 -13.08 -36.85 -21.92
N ARG A 4 -13.42 -36.54 -23.19
CA ARG A 4 -12.56 -36.88 -24.34
C ARG A 4 -11.42 -35.87 -24.54
N GLN A 5 -11.63 -34.60 -24.17
CA GLN A 5 -10.61 -33.57 -24.35
C GLN A 5 -9.43 -33.73 -23.37
N CYS A 6 -9.67 -34.28 -22.17
CA CYS A 6 -8.60 -34.57 -21.21
C CYS A 6 -7.75 -35.79 -21.61
N THR A 7 -8.31 -36.74 -22.37
CA THR A 7 -7.56 -37.96 -22.73
C THR A 7 -6.53 -37.69 -23.82
N GLU A 8 -6.80 -36.78 -24.76
CA GLU A 8 -5.88 -36.45 -25.85
C GLU A 8 -4.64 -35.66 -25.38
N ASN A 9 -4.76 -34.81 -24.35
CA ASN A 9 -3.63 -34.02 -23.85
C ASN A 9 -2.66 -34.80 -22.96
N CYS A 10 -3.08 -35.91 -22.33
CA CYS A 10 -2.18 -36.75 -21.52
C CYS A 10 -1.42 -37.79 -22.35
N SER A 11 -1.92 -38.19 -23.53
CA SER A 11 -1.24 -39.18 -24.38
C SER A 11 0.02 -38.65 -25.06
N GLY A 12 0.16 -37.33 -25.22
CA GLY A 12 1.30 -36.72 -25.91
C GLY A 12 2.60 -36.64 -25.11
N ILE A 13 2.55 -36.75 -23.78
CA ILE A 13 3.71 -36.44 -22.92
C ILE A 13 4.42 -37.72 -22.40
N PHE A 14 3.73 -38.86 -22.23
CA PHE A 14 4.30 -40.01 -21.50
C PHE A 14 4.21 -41.39 -22.17
N GLY A 15 3.71 -41.52 -23.40
CA GLY A 15 3.81 -42.79 -24.15
C GLY A 15 3.22 -44.03 -23.45
N ILE A 16 2.13 -43.87 -22.70
CA ILE A 16 1.50 -44.97 -21.94
C ILE A 16 0.40 -45.61 -22.81
N GLU A 17 0.56 -46.90 -23.10
CA GLU A 17 -0.37 -47.70 -23.91
C GLU A 17 -1.71 -47.93 -23.20
N ARG A 18 -2.76 -48.02 -24.02
CA ARG A 18 -4.19 -47.91 -23.68
C ARG A 18 -4.78 -49.16 -22.97
N ARG A 19 -4.08 -49.79 -22.02
CA ARG A 19 -4.57 -51.03 -21.36
C ARG A 19 -4.64 -51.08 -19.85
N ASP A 20 -4.11 -50.11 -19.10
CA ASP A 20 -4.10 -50.18 -17.62
C ASP A 20 -5.08 -49.20 -16.92
N ILE A 21 -6.16 -48.80 -17.59
CA ILE A 21 -7.08 -47.75 -17.09
C ILE A 21 -8.27 -48.33 -16.26
N ILE A 22 -8.36 -49.65 -16.07
CA ILE A 22 -9.49 -50.29 -15.35
C ILE A 22 -9.06 -50.88 -14.00
N GLU A 23 -8.05 -50.34 -13.31
CA GLU A 23 -7.86 -50.70 -11.88
C GLU A 23 -7.04 -49.71 -11.05
N THR A 24 -6.96 -48.44 -11.44
CA THR A 24 -6.27 -47.44 -10.61
C THR A 24 -7.27 -46.67 -9.77
N ASN A 25 -7.35 -47.09 -8.51
CA ASN A 25 -7.98 -46.48 -7.34
C ASN A 25 -8.30 -44.97 -7.51
N CYS A 26 -9.59 -44.60 -7.44
CA CYS A 26 -10.12 -43.23 -7.60
C CYS A 26 -9.37 -42.18 -6.75
N HIS A 27 -8.79 -42.63 -5.63
CA HIS A 27 -7.96 -41.84 -4.74
C HIS A 27 -6.65 -41.31 -5.39
N ARG A 28 -6.02 -42.11 -6.28
CA ARG A 28 -4.77 -41.74 -6.95
C ARG A 28 -5.01 -40.77 -8.12
N LEU A 29 -6.16 -40.90 -8.79
CA LEU A 29 -6.63 -39.96 -9.81
C LEU A 29 -6.99 -38.59 -9.21
N CYS A 30 -7.62 -38.55 -8.02
CA CYS A 30 -7.84 -37.30 -7.29
C CYS A 30 -6.53 -36.63 -6.84
N HIS A 31 -5.52 -37.42 -6.45
CA HIS A 31 -4.21 -36.88 -6.10
C HIS A 31 -3.50 -36.29 -7.32
N CYS A 32 -3.49 -37.00 -8.45
CA CYS A 32 -2.91 -36.52 -9.70
C CYS A 32 -3.65 -35.29 -10.28
N ALA A 33 -4.98 -35.19 -10.08
CA ALA A 33 -5.76 -34.00 -10.42
C ALA A 33 -5.45 -32.80 -9.50
N LYS A 34 -5.24 -33.03 -8.18
CA LYS A 34 -4.78 -32.00 -7.24
C LYS A 34 -3.37 -31.52 -7.58
N ASP A 35 -2.50 -32.44 -7.95
CA ASP A 35 -1.11 -32.14 -8.30
C ASP A 35 -1.03 -31.43 -9.66
N SER A 36 -1.89 -31.78 -10.61
CA SER A 36 -2.04 -31.03 -11.87
C SER A 36 -2.66 -29.64 -11.68
N TRP A 37 -3.58 -29.44 -10.72
CA TRP A 37 -4.08 -28.10 -10.36
C TRP A 37 -2.99 -27.25 -9.69
N LYS A 38 -2.15 -27.84 -8.83
CA LYS A 38 -0.99 -27.13 -8.25
C LYS A 38 0.08 -26.78 -9.30
N ILE A 39 0.38 -27.68 -10.23
CA ILE A 39 1.41 -27.47 -11.25
C ILE A 39 0.91 -26.53 -12.35
N GLY A 40 -0.35 -26.63 -12.77
CA GLY A 40 -0.97 -25.71 -13.73
C GLY A 40 -1.11 -24.27 -13.20
N ASN A 41 -1.22 -24.10 -11.88
CA ASN A 41 -1.31 -22.77 -11.26
C ASN A 41 0.06 -22.17 -10.89
N SER A 42 1.15 -22.93 -11.07
CA SER A 42 2.53 -22.47 -10.83
C SER A 42 3.22 -21.97 -12.11
N GLY A 43 2.60 -22.20 -13.29
CA GLY A 43 3.11 -21.78 -14.60
C GLY A 43 2.42 -20.57 -15.24
N MET A 44 1.39 -20.01 -14.60
CA MET A 44 0.67 -18.82 -15.07
C MET A 44 0.36 -17.82 -13.94
N MET A 45 1.25 -17.67 -12.96
CA MET A 45 1.33 -16.40 -12.23
C MET A 45 2.09 -15.42 -13.10
N ASN A 46 1.36 -14.88 -14.07
CA ASN A 46 1.74 -13.70 -14.79
C ASN A 46 2.24 -12.68 -13.76
N ASN A 47 3.34 -12.00 -14.06
CA ASN A 47 4.01 -11.01 -13.24
C ASN A 47 3.14 -9.74 -13.13
N GLN A 48 1.90 -9.90 -12.70
CA GLN A 48 1.01 -8.86 -12.24
C GLN A 48 1.41 -8.66 -10.78
N GLU A 49 2.47 -7.88 -10.54
CA GLU A 49 2.51 -7.08 -9.31
C GLU A 49 1.09 -6.51 -9.17
N GLU A 50 0.36 -6.89 -8.12
CA GLU A 50 -0.93 -6.28 -7.85
C GLU A 50 -0.66 -4.79 -7.66
N VAL A 51 -0.85 -4.00 -8.73
CA VAL A 51 -0.66 -2.55 -8.72
C VAL A 51 -1.64 -2.02 -7.69
N ASP A 52 -1.11 -1.63 -6.54
CA ASP A 52 -1.92 -1.13 -5.47
C ASP A 52 -2.31 0.30 -5.86
N LEU A 53 -3.57 0.51 -6.23
CA LEU A 53 -4.09 1.79 -6.74
C LEU A 53 -3.72 2.95 -5.82
N TYR A 54 -3.67 2.72 -4.52
CA TYR A 54 -3.36 3.74 -3.51
C TYR A 54 -1.84 3.95 -3.36
N ARG A 55 -1.01 2.98 -3.73
CA ARG A 55 0.46 3.09 -3.64
C ARG A 55 1.12 3.54 -4.95
N ASP A 56 0.75 2.89 -6.04
CA ASP A 56 1.50 2.91 -7.31
C ASP A 56 0.92 3.90 -8.33
N THR A 57 -0.24 4.49 -8.02
CA THR A 57 -0.91 5.50 -8.86
C THR A 57 -0.80 6.89 -8.24
N TYR A 58 -1.04 7.93 -9.04
CA TYR A 58 -1.12 9.34 -8.63
C TYR A 58 -2.09 9.62 -7.46
N VAL A 59 -2.95 8.66 -7.08
CA VAL A 59 -3.86 8.76 -5.94
C VAL A 59 -3.09 8.98 -4.63
N ARG A 60 -1.86 8.47 -4.51
CA ARG A 60 -0.99 8.72 -3.34
C ARG A 60 -0.75 10.21 -3.09
N TYR A 61 -0.71 11.04 -4.14
CA TYR A 61 -0.55 12.48 -3.99
C TYR A 61 -1.73 13.18 -3.32
N LEU A 62 -2.91 12.56 -3.28
CA LEU A 62 -4.04 13.07 -2.51
C LEU A 62 -3.78 13.00 -1.01
N GLY A 63 -3.02 11.98 -0.57
CA GLY A 63 -2.51 11.88 0.80
C GLY A 63 -1.56 13.00 1.17
N TYR A 64 -0.92 13.66 0.19
CA TYR A 64 -0.03 14.80 0.41
C TYR A 64 -0.68 16.18 0.20
N ALA A 65 -2.01 16.22 0.02
CA ALA A 65 -2.72 17.46 -0.25
C ALA A 65 -2.62 18.44 0.93
N ASN A 66 -2.56 17.93 2.17
CA ASN A 66 -2.42 18.74 3.39
C ASN A 66 -1.07 19.46 3.48
N GLU A 67 0.02 18.84 3.02
CA GLU A 67 1.36 19.45 2.94
C GLU A 67 1.36 20.60 1.96
N VAL A 68 0.71 20.41 0.81
CA VAL A 68 0.52 21.48 -0.18
C VAL A 68 -0.31 22.60 0.45
N GLY A 69 -1.43 22.31 1.10
CA GLY A 69 -2.24 23.30 1.81
C GLY A 69 -1.44 24.12 2.83
N GLU A 70 -0.60 23.47 3.63
CA GLU A 70 0.27 24.12 4.62
C GLU A 70 1.38 24.96 3.96
N ALA A 71 1.96 24.52 2.84
CA ALA A 71 2.92 25.33 2.08
C ALA A 71 2.28 26.62 1.55
N PHE A 72 1.02 26.57 1.15
CA PHE A 72 0.26 27.72 0.66
C PHE A 72 -0.34 28.60 1.78
N ARG A 73 -0.11 28.31 3.06
CA ARG A 73 -0.69 29.05 4.21
C ARG A 73 -0.45 30.56 4.18
N SER A 74 0.63 31.02 3.54
CA SER A 74 0.93 32.45 3.37
C SER A 74 0.12 33.14 2.26
N LEU A 75 -0.58 32.38 1.41
CA LEU A 75 -1.33 32.84 0.25
C LEU A 75 -2.82 32.51 0.31
N VAL A 76 -3.21 31.39 0.92
CA VAL A 76 -4.60 30.92 0.99
C VAL A 76 -5.21 31.08 2.39
N PRO A 77 -6.54 31.30 2.50
CA PRO A 77 -7.22 31.31 3.79
C PRO A 77 -7.19 29.94 4.47
N LYS A 78 -7.28 29.94 5.80
CA LYS A 78 -7.25 28.72 6.63
C LYS A 78 -8.28 27.67 6.23
N SER A 79 -9.44 28.08 5.70
CA SER A 79 -10.48 27.14 5.26
C SER A 79 -9.98 26.17 4.20
N ILE A 80 -9.20 26.65 3.22
CA ILE A 80 -8.66 25.79 2.14
C ILE A 80 -7.66 24.77 2.72
N VAL A 81 -6.86 25.17 3.70
CA VAL A 81 -5.95 24.28 4.40
C VAL A 81 -6.73 23.17 5.12
N TRP A 82 -7.82 23.52 5.81
CA TRP A 82 -8.69 22.52 6.46
C TRP A 82 -9.34 21.56 5.45
N PHE A 83 -9.76 22.05 4.28
CA PHE A 83 -10.25 21.19 3.20
C PHE A 83 -9.16 20.23 2.70
N SER A 84 -7.92 20.68 2.60
CA SER A 84 -6.81 19.79 2.20
C SER A 84 -6.54 18.68 3.21
N TYR A 85 -6.67 18.96 4.51
CA TYR A 85 -6.64 17.94 5.57
C TYR A 85 -7.81 16.96 5.47
N ALA A 86 -9.03 17.45 5.18
CA ALA A 86 -10.18 16.60 4.98
C ALA A 86 -10.01 15.67 3.76
N LEU A 87 -9.45 16.18 2.66
CA LEU A 87 -9.17 15.42 1.44
C LEU A 87 -8.18 14.27 1.72
N SER A 88 -7.05 14.58 2.35
CA SER A 88 -6.02 13.60 2.69
C SER A 88 -6.54 12.57 3.71
N SER A 89 -7.31 13.01 4.71
CA SER A 89 -7.95 12.09 5.67
C SER A 89 -8.94 11.15 4.99
N GLY A 90 -9.74 11.66 4.05
CA GLY A 90 -10.65 10.85 3.25
C GLY A 90 -9.93 9.79 2.41
N TYR A 91 -8.79 10.14 1.83
CA TYR A 91 -7.93 9.20 1.11
C TYR A 91 -7.41 8.07 2.00
N VAL A 92 -6.85 8.39 3.17
CA VAL A 92 -6.33 7.38 4.12
C VAL A 92 -7.43 6.43 4.59
N LEU A 93 -8.63 6.97 4.86
CA LEU A 93 -9.79 6.17 5.22
C LEU A 93 -10.22 5.26 4.06
N ALA A 94 -10.25 5.78 2.83
CA ALA A 94 -10.61 4.99 1.64
C ALA A 94 -9.63 3.83 1.41
N ASP A 95 -8.32 4.07 1.52
CA ASP A 95 -7.30 3.01 1.40
C ASP A 95 -7.46 1.95 2.50
N THR A 96 -7.63 2.39 3.75
CA THR A 96 -7.85 1.49 4.91
C THR A 96 -9.08 0.61 4.70
N VAL A 97 -10.21 1.19 4.27
CA VAL A 97 -11.44 0.45 4.00
C VAL A 97 -11.25 -0.52 2.84
N HIS A 98 -10.60 -0.07 1.76
CA HIS A 98 -10.35 -0.91 0.59
C HIS A 98 -9.55 -2.17 0.95
N LYS A 99 -8.45 -2.02 1.69
CA LYS A 99 -7.64 -3.16 2.16
C LYS A 99 -8.41 -4.04 3.16
N GLY A 100 -9.20 -3.44 4.04
CA GLY A 100 -10.05 -4.17 4.97
C GLY A 100 -11.07 -5.06 4.27
N VAL A 101 -11.74 -4.55 3.24
CA VAL A 101 -12.70 -5.31 2.42
C VAL A 101 -11.98 -6.43 1.65
N LYS A 102 -10.78 -6.18 1.13
CA LYS A 102 -9.98 -7.20 0.43
C LYS A 102 -9.64 -8.38 1.34
N VAL A 103 -9.16 -8.12 2.55
CA VAL A 103 -8.87 -9.17 3.55
C VAL A 103 -10.14 -9.87 3.99
N TYR A 104 -11.23 -9.12 4.16
CA TYR A 104 -12.53 -9.69 4.50
C TYR A 104 -12.96 -10.69 3.43
N GLN A 105 -12.91 -10.35 2.14
CA GLN A 105 -13.33 -11.26 1.07
C GLN A 105 -12.40 -12.48 0.90
N ALA A 106 -11.10 -12.32 1.19
CA ALA A 106 -10.11 -13.38 1.05
C ALA A 106 -10.12 -14.42 2.19
N ASP A 107 -10.44 -14.01 3.42
CA ASP A 107 -10.40 -14.90 4.60
C ASP A 107 -11.79 -15.50 4.91
N ALA A 108 -11.91 -16.83 4.79
CA ALA A 108 -13.12 -17.60 5.12
C ALA A 108 -13.12 -18.21 6.55
N THR A 109 -12.12 -17.88 7.37
CA THR A 109 -11.91 -18.47 8.70
C THR A 109 -12.76 -17.80 9.79
N SER A 110 -13.09 -18.49 10.89
CA SER A 110 -13.78 -17.92 12.07
C SER A 110 -13.08 -16.71 12.72
N GLN A 111 -11.78 -16.52 12.44
CA GLN A 111 -10.95 -15.42 12.93
C GLN A 111 -10.91 -14.22 11.96
N ARG A 112 -11.70 -14.23 10.88
CA ARG A 112 -11.76 -13.19 9.84
C ARG A 112 -11.77 -11.77 10.39
N THR A 113 -12.61 -11.48 11.39
CA THR A 113 -12.71 -10.14 11.98
C THR A 113 -11.40 -9.69 12.63
N LYS A 114 -10.64 -10.61 13.25
CA LYS A 114 -9.33 -10.29 13.85
C LYS A 114 -8.29 -10.00 12.78
N ASN A 115 -8.24 -10.79 11.71
CA ASN A 115 -7.30 -10.59 10.61
C ASN A 115 -7.57 -9.28 9.86
N VAL A 116 -8.86 -8.99 9.59
CA VAL A 116 -9.28 -7.72 9.00
C VAL A 116 -8.88 -6.57 9.91
N LEU A 117 -9.18 -6.65 11.21
CA LEU A 117 -8.86 -5.57 12.16
C LEU A 117 -7.35 -5.31 12.26
N LEU A 118 -6.52 -6.37 12.30
CA LEU A 118 -5.07 -6.23 12.34
C LEU A 118 -4.53 -5.61 11.04
N SER A 119 -5.01 -6.07 9.89
CA SER A 119 -4.57 -5.53 8.60
C SER A 119 -5.02 -4.08 8.38
N THR A 120 -6.25 -3.73 8.78
CA THR A 120 -6.76 -2.36 8.64
C THR A 120 -6.06 -1.42 9.61
N SER A 121 -5.82 -1.84 10.85
CA SER A 121 -5.13 -0.99 11.81
C SER A 121 -3.64 -0.81 11.48
N ASP A 122 -2.94 -1.83 10.97
CA ASP A 122 -1.59 -1.68 10.42
C ASP A 122 -1.59 -0.64 9.28
N THR A 123 -2.47 -0.81 8.28
CA THR A 123 -2.57 0.12 7.15
C THR A 123 -2.90 1.55 7.61
N LEU A 124 -3.89 1.69 8.49
CA LEU A 124 -4.35 2.98 8.97
C LEU A 124 -3.25 3.74 9.70
N ILE A 125 -2.54 3.05 10.60
CA ILE A 125 -1.42 3.63 11.35
C ILE A 125 -0.35 4.05 10.36
N TRP A 126 0.06 3.14 9.48
CA TRP A 126 1.10 3.43 8.49
C TRP A 126 0.75 4.62 7.62
N GLN A 127 -0.43 4.61 6.98
CA GLN A 127 -0.87 5.69 6.09
C GLN A 127 -1.02 7.02 6.83
N THR A 128 -1.55 7.01 8.05
CA THR A 128 -1.72 8.23 8.84
C THR A 128 -0.37 8.84 9.20
N PHE A 129 0.62 8.02 9.58
CA PHE A 129 1.95 8.50 9.92
C PHE A 129 2.75 8.92 8.68
N ALA A 130 2.78 8.07 7.64
CA ALA A 130 3.55 8.29 6.43
C ALA A 130 3.01 9.46 5.58
N SER A 131 1.68 9.64 5.53
CA SER A 131 1.06 10.64 4.66
C SER A 131 0.64 11.93 5.37
N ILE A 132 0.14 11.88 6.61
CA ILE A 132 -0.52 13.04 7.24
C ILE A 132 0.32 13.67 8.36
N ILE A 133 0.75 12.86 9.33
CA ILE A 133 1.32 13.39 10.57
C ILE A 133 2.76 13.87 10.35
N VAL A 134 3.65 13.00 9.87
CA VAL A 134 5.08 13.30 9.83
C VAL A 134 5.42 14.33 8.74
N PRO A 135 4.95 14.19 7.49
CA PRO A 135 5.23 15.19 6.46
C PRO A 135 4.53 16.53 6.77
N GLY A 136 3.26 16.50 7.19
CA GLY A 136 2.50 17.69 7.55
C GLY A 136 3.12 18.49 8.70
N PHE A 137 3.60 17.82 9.75
CA PHE A 137 4.32 18.49 10.84
C PHE A 137 5.63 19.11 10.34
N THR A 138 6.39 18.37 9.52
CA THR A 138 7.68 18.80 8.99
C THR A 138 7.53 20.06 8.12
N ILE A 139 6.60 20.06 7.18
CA ILE A 139 6.32 21.22 6.31
C ILE A 139 5.87 22.42 7.13
N ASN A 140 4.97 22.24 8.10
CA ASN A 140 4.55 23.34 8.98
C ASN A 140 5.74 23.93 9.77
N ARG A 141 6.67 23.11 10.26
CA ARG A 141 7.90 23.60 10.91
C ARG A 141 8.84 24.32 9.94
N ILE A 142 9.02 23.82 8.72
CA ILE A 142 9.82 24.47 7.68
C ILE A 142 9.22 25.83 7.33
N CYS A 143 7.93 25.90 7.00
CA CYS A 143 7.27 27.16 6.67
C CYS A 143 7.28 28.14 7.85
N ALA A 144 7.10 27.68 9.09
CA ALA A 144 7.21 28.52 10.28
C ALA A 144 8.64 29.06 10.47
N ALA A 145 9.67 28.22 10.27
CA ALA A 145 11.07 28.62 10.37
C ALA A 145 11.43 29.65 9.30
N VAL A 146 10.97 29.43 8.05
CA VAL A 146 11.13 30.40 6.96
C VAL A 146 10.45 31.71 7.34
N GLN A 147 9.17 31.71 7.71
CA GLN A 147 8.44 32.93 8.09
C GLN A 147 9.09 33.65 9.28
N PHE A 148 9.61 32.91 10.26
CA PHE A 148 10.37 33.49 11.37
C PHE A 148 11.64 34.21 10.88
N ALA A 149 12.42 33.56 10.01
CA ALA A 149 13.59 34.18 9.38
C ALA A 149 13.23 35.38 8.51
N GLN A 150 12.11 35.33 7.78
CA GLN A 150 11.60 36.45 6.97
C GLN A 150 11.24 37.66 7.83
N ARG A 151 10.63 37.45 9.02
CA ARG A 151 10.31 38.53 9.97
C ARG A 151 11.55 39.20 10.53
N LYS A 152 12.63 38.44 10.77
CA LYS A 152 13.91 38.96 11.28
C LYS A 152 14.75 39.64 10.20
N SER A 153 14.50 39.37 8.93
CA SER A 153 15.26 39.95 7.81
C SER A 153 14.83 41.38 7.49
N THR A 154 15.79 42.26 7.22
CA THR A 154 15.57 43.64 6.77
C THR A 154 15.37 43.76 5.26
N ARG A 155 15.64 42.70 4.48
CA ARG A 155 15.53 42.71 3.02
C ARG A 155 14.08 42.53 2.56
N THR A 156 13.50 43.54 1.92
CA THR A 156 12.13 43.53 1.37
C THR A 156 11.88 42.35 0.41
N ALA A 157 12.90 41.97 -0.39
CA ALA A 157 12.81 40.82 -1.28
C ALA A 157 12.58 39.50 -0.52
N PHE A 158 13.15 39.36 0.69
CA PHE A 158 13.04 38.15 1.50
C PHE A 158 11.74 38.09 2.30
N LYS A 159 10.96 39.17 2.37
CA LYS A 159 9.67 39.22 3.08
C LYS A 159 8.47 38.76 2.24
N LYS A 160 8.70 38.38 0.97
CA LYS A 160 7.59 38.02 0.08
C LYS A 160 6.97 36.67 0.51
N PRO A 161 5.63 36.56 0.58
CA PRO A 161 4.94 35.37 1.11
C PRO A 161 5.15 34.10 0.27
N TRP A 162 5.42 34.24 -1.03
CA TRP A 162 5.65 33.11 -1.93
C TRP A 162 6.97 32.35 -1.66
N ILE A 163 7.92 32.94 -0.91
CA ILE A 163 9.19 32.28 -0.58
C ILE A 163 8.96 31.09 0.35
N SER A 164 8.11 31.26 1.38
CA SER A 164 7.74 30.16 2.29
C SER A 164 7.04 29.03 1.53
N THR A 165 6.18 29.37 0.58
CA THR A 165 5.47 28.39 -0.26
C THR A 165 6.40 27.65 -1.21
N LEU A 166 7.31 28.36 -1.87
CA LEU A 166 8.28 27.74 -2.78
C LEU A 166 9.20 26.76 -2.04
N ILE A 167 9.71 27.16 -0.87
CA ILE A 167 10.56 26.30 -0.05
C ILE A 167 9.79 25.08 0.45
N GLY A 168 8.54 25.27 0.91
CA GLY A 168 7.67 24.17 1.32
C GLY A 168 7.42 23.17 0.18
N LEU A 169 7.09 23.64 -1.02
CA LEU A 169 6.80 22.77 -2.16
C LEU A 169 8.03 21.99 -2.64
N VAL A 170 9.20 22.64 -2.69
CA VAL A 170 10.47 22.01 -3.10
C VAL A 170 10.93 20.95 -2.09
N SER A 171 10.56 21.09 -0.81
CA SER A 171 10.98 20.13 0.22
C SER A 171 10.15 18.84 0.23
N ILE A 172 8.93 18.82 -0.32
CA ILE A 172 8.06 17.63 -0.41
C ILE A 172 8.76 16.40 -1.03
N PRO A 173 9.34 16.45 -2.26
CA PRO A 173 9.95 15.26 -2.88
C PRO A 173 11.15 14.70 -2.11
N PHE A 174 11.83 15.54 -1.33
CA PHE A 174 12.99 15.12 -0.52
C PHE A 174 12.58 14.45 0.80
N ILE A 175 11.38 14.74 1.29
CA ILE A 175 10.92 14.31 2.62
C ILE A 175 10.18 12.97 2.56
N ILE A 176 9.48 12.67 1.46
CA ILE A 176 8.56 11.52 1.37
C ILE A 176 9.28 10.18 1.54
N HIS A 177 10.25 9.85 0.69
CA HIS A 177 10.91 8.55 0.70
C HIS A 177 11.56 8.18 2.06
N PRO A 178 12.35 9.05 2.72
CA PRO A 178 12.93 8.71 4.01
C PRO A 178 11.90 8.57 5.12
N ILE A 179 10.78 9.30 5.06
CA ILE A 179 9.68 9.14 6.04
C ILE A 179 9.02 7.78 5.87
N ASP A 180 8.65 7.40 4.64
CA ASP A 180 7.99 6.12 4.38
C ASP A 180 8.82 4.96 4.95
N HIS A 181 10.14 5.00 4.77
CA HIS A 181 11.07 4.01 5.32
C HIS A 181 11.18 4.05 6.84
N ALA A 182 11.21 5.25 7.43
CA ALA A 182 11.27 5.42 8.87
C ALA A 182 9.98 4.93 9.56
N VAL A 183 8.82 5.18 8.95
CA VAL A 183 7.51 4.73 9.46
C VAL A 183 7.40 3.22 9.36
N GLU A 184 7.80 2.61 8.23
CA GLU A 184 7.83 1.15 8.10
C GLU A 184 8.69 0.51 9.19
N GLY A 185 9.94 0.95 9.33
CA GLY A 185 10.85 0.40 10.35
C GLY A 185 10.37 0.64 11.79
N ALA A 186 9.75 1.80 12.05
CA ALA A 186 9.15 2.07 13.36
C ALA A 186 8.01 1.09 13.66
N MET A 187 7.16 0.81 12.68
CA MET A 187 6.03 -0.12 12.85
C MET A 187 6.47 -1.58 12.96
N ASP A 188 7.53 -1.98 12.26
CA ASP A 188 8.13 -3.31 12.41
C ASP A 188 8.61 -3.58 13.83
N VAL A 189 9.30 -2.60 14.43
CA VAL A 189 9.86 -2.73 15.77
C VAL A 189 8.79 -2.60 16.86
N THR A 190 7.72 -1.84 16.60
CA THR A 190 6.69 -1.53 17.60
C THR A 190 5.41 -2.33 17.38
N TYR A 191 4.57 -1.88 16.44
CA TYR A 191 3.21 -2.38 16.25
C TYR A 191 3.17 -3.85 15.81
N ARG A 192 3.99 -4.25 14.83
CA ARG A 192 4.03 -5.63 14.31
C ARG A 192 4.64 -6.60 15.31
N LYS A 193 5.68 -6.18 16.03
CA LYS A 193 6.25 -6.95 17.15
C LYS A 193 5.28 -7.12 18.31
N TRP A 194 4.48 -6.11 18.63
CA TRP A 194 3.51 -6.15 19.72
C TRP A 194 2.27 -6.98 19.39
N THR A 195 1.75 -6.87 18.17
CA THR A 195 0.56 -7.63 17.71
C THR A 195 0.87 -9.04 17.22
N GLY A 196 2.15 -9.34 16.93
CA GLY A 196 2.56 -10.58 16.26
C GLY A 196 2.04 -10.69 14.82
N TYR A 197 1.56 -9.58 14.25
CA TYR A 197 1.03 -9.52 12.89
C TYR A 197 2.15 -9.25 11.90
N HIS A 198 2.33 -10.17 10.95
CA HIS A 198 3.25 -10.01 9.84
C HIS A 198 2.45 -9.85 8.54
N PRO A 199 2.46 -8.66 7.92
CA PRO A 199 1.76 -8.47 6.66
C PRO A 199 2.40 -9.33 5.56
N LYS A 200 1.56 -9.87 4.67
CA LYS A 200 2.01 -10.74 3.55
C LYS A 200 2.88 -9.99 2.53
N ALA A 201 2.77 -8.66 2.50
CA ALA A 201 3.59 -7.78 1.69
C ALA A 201 3.92 -6.50 2.50
N PRO A 202 5.15 -5.98 2.39
CA PRO A 202 5.60 -4.76 3.06
C PRO A 202 4.76 -3.55 2.63
N LEU A 203 4.46 -2.64 3.56
CA LEU A 203 3.63 -1.45 3.28
C LEU A 203 4.38 -0.36 2.48
N CYS A 204 5.70 -0.41 2.46
CA CYS A 204 6.58 0.41 1.63
C CYS A 204 7.14 -0.34 0.38
N GLY A 205 6.73 -1.59 0.11
CA GLY A 205 7.18 -2.35 -1.07
C GLY A 205 8.60 -2.94 -0.98
N ILE A 206 9.32 -2.74 0.12
CA ILE A 206 10.65 -3.34 0.35
C ILE A 206 10.50 -4.76 0.90
N LYS A 207 10.87 -5.78 0.13
CA LYS A 207 10.97 -7.16 0.64
C LYS A 207 11.96 -7.18 1.81
N HIS A 208 11.53 -7.69 2.96
CA HIS A 208 12.44 -8.07 4.03
C HIS A 208 13.27 -9.25 3.50
N GLU A 209 14.55 -9.00 3.17
CA GLU A 209 15.55 -10.06 3.03
C GLU A 209 15.95 -10.62 4.40
#